data_AF-A0A429PG03-F1
#
_entry.id   AF-A0A429PG03-F1
#
_cell.length_a   1.000
_cell.length_b   1.000
_cell.length_c   1.000
_cell.angle_alpha   90.00
_cell.angle_beta   90.00
_cell.angle_gamma   90.00
#
_symmetry.space_group_name_H-M   'P 1'
#
loop_
_entity.id
_entity.type
_entity.pdbx_description
1 polymer ?
#
loop_
_entity_poly.entity_id
_entity_poly.type
_entity_poly.pdbx_seq_one_letter_code
_entity_poly.pdbx_strand_id
1 'polypeptide(L)'
;MLVNLVDGCVQAKNVAPGSAMWTLDGDRTVRTTVVDVTAVKARTAVDVVTDHMTFTVSPDLLLATPDGWAQAADAAGKTVAWTYAKKLCRERLAIWPGYEFGYFVGATCADGTVGKNYVSLVVNEEHFAARYAKALTACMGLPARLEAVSRPSGYLKRDLAGFRVRVVSSYLADALRHYVGGDAHHMRQRFPRVVLRDLETFEGFLDGYIEGDGCNLKHGQGRMIVSANVPFLVELAQVIGARFTPSKRGGASQLYVSNRWVDRGTFAPEHHPLDPPESSWINVHEVRPRP
;
A
#
# COMPACT_ATOMS: atom_id res chain seq x y z
N MET A 1 16.24 20.99 18.06
CA MET A 1 15.46 20.16 17.13
C MET A 1 16.40 19.39 16.21
N LEU A 2 16.09 18.13 15.93
CA LEU A 2 16.75 17.31 14.92
C LEU A 2 15.99 17.42 13.60
N VAL A 3 16.69 17.43 12.47
CA VAL A 3 16.12 17.48 11.12
C VAL A 3 16.71 16.37 10.25
N ASN A 4 15.95 15.92 9.25
CA ASN A 4 16.33 14.82 8.39
C ASN A 4 17.01 15.32 7.11
N LEU A 5 18.33 15.12 7.04
CA LEU A 5 19.09 15.22 5.78
C LEU A 5 18.95 13.92 4.99
N VAL A 6 19.40 13.94 3.73
CA VAL A 6 19.48 12.73 2.91
C VAL A 6 20.45 11.71 3.52
N ASP A 7 21.56 12.18 4.09
CA ASP A 7 22.63 11.33 4.63
C ASP A 7 22.47 11.00 6.13
N GLY A 8 21.36 11.40 6.75
CA GLY A 8 21.07 11.09 8.15
C GLY A 8 20.36 12.22 8.89
N CYS A 9 20.52 12.23 10.21
CA CYS A 9 19.85 13.18 11.08
C CYS A 9 20.86 14.14 11.70
N VAL A 10 20.60 15.44 11.64
CA VAL A 10 21.48 16.48 12.20
C VAL A 10 20.71 17.44 13.08
N GLN A 11 21.41 18.16 13.97
CA GLN A 11 20.81 19.28 14.68
C GLN A 11 20.50 20.41 13.69
N ALA A 12 19.33 21.04 13.81
CA ALA A 12 18.90 22.11 12.91
C ALA A 12 19.94 23.25 12.76
N LYS A 13 20.66 23.58 13.84
CA LYS A 13 21.72 24.61 13.84
C LYS A 13 22.97 24.25 13.01
N ASN A 14 23.12 22.99 12.61
CA ASN A 14 24.26 22.49 11.84
C ASN A 14 23.91 22.35 10.34
N VAL A 15 22.70 22.70 9.92
CA VAL A 15 22.32 22.73 8.50
C VAL A 15 22.98 23.94 7.85
N ALA A 16 23.53 23.74 6.65
CA ALA A 16 24.16 24.80 5.85
C ALA A 16 23.59 24.82 4.43
N PRO A 17 23.69 25.96 3.70
CA PRO A 17 23.43 25.99 2.27
C PRO A 17 24.20 24.90 1.53
N GLY A 18 23.56 24.27 0.55
CA GLY A 18 24.05 23.08 -0.16
C GLY A 18 23.69 21.75 0.50
N SER A 19 23.20 21.72 1.74
CA SER A 19 22.76 20.47 2.38
C SER A 19 21.55 19.87 1.65
N ALA A 20 21.57 18.56 1.42
CA ALA A 20 20.43 17.84 0.86
C ALA A 20 19.46 17.40 1.97
N MET A 21 18.19 17.74 1.83
CA MET A 21 17.13 17.42 2.80
C MET A 21 16.05 16.55 2.19
N TRP A 22 15.41 15.75 3.04
CA TRP A 22 14.12 15.17 2.68
C TRP A 22 13.01 16.17 3.00
N THR A 23 12.16 16.45 2.02
CA THR A 23 11.03 17.37 2.13
C THR A 23 9.76 16.68 1.66
N LEU A 24 8.62 17.07 2.21
CA LEU A 24 7.32 16.65 1.69
C LEU A 24 6.88 17.58 0.57
N ASP A 25 6.59 17.01 -0.59
CA ASP A 25 5.93 17.66 -1.73
C ASP A 25 4.60 16.93 -1.97
N GLY A 26 3.51 17.53 -1.50
CA GLY A 26 2.22 16.86 -1.37
C GLY A 26 2.30 15.61 -0.48
N ASP A 27 1.99 14.46 -1.05
CA ASP A 27 2.03 13.16 -0.38
C ASP A 27 3.36 12.41 -0.54
N ARG A 28 4.32 12.99 -1.28
CA ARG A 28 5.61 12.36 -1.61
C ARG A 28 6.75 12.98 -0.82
N THR A 29 7.77 12.17 -0.56
CA THR A 29 9.03 12.71 -0.06
C THR A 29 9.99 12.93 -1.23
N VAL A 30 10.52 14.15 -1.35
CA VAL A 30 11.46 14.57 -2.38
C VAL A 30 12.78 15.03 -1.77
N ARG A 31 13.85 14.98 -2.57
CA ARG A 31 15.15 15.54 -2.17
C ARG A 31 15.18 17.01 -2.57
N THR A 32 15.43 17.88 -1.61
CA THR A 32 15.62 19.32 -1.84
C THR A 32 17.02 19.73 -1.42
N THR A 33 17.48 20.86 -1.95
CA THR A 33 18.77 21.45 -1.55
C THR A 33 18.48 22.72 -0.78
N VAL A 34 19.09 22.86 0.40
CA VAL A 34 19.03 24.08 1.19
C VAL A 34 19.75 25.18 0.43
N VAL A 35 19.04 26.23 0.04
CA VAL A 35 19.63 27.36 -0.70
C VAL A 35 20.14 28.47 0.21
N ASP A 36 19.54 28.61 1.40
CA ASP A 36 19.90 29.62 2.39
C ASP A 36 19.50 29.13 3.79
N VAL A 37 20.14 29.69 4.83
CA VAL A 37 19.85 29.38 6.24
C VAL A 37 19.80 30.66 7.04
N THR A 38 18.61 30.99 7.54
CA THR A 38 18.40 32.12 8.45
C THR A 38 18.29 31.62 9.89
N ALA A 39 19.24 32.02 10.74
CA ALA A 39 19.16 31.79 12.16
C ALA A 39 18.51 33.00 12.86
N VAL A 40 17.29 32.83 13.36
CA VAL A 40 16.58 33.87 14.11
C VAL A 40 16.66 33.57 15.60
N LYS A 41 17.10 34.55 16.39
CA LYS A 41 17.03 34.45 17.85
C LYS A 41 15.60 34.70 18.31
N ALA A 42 14.85 33.63 18.53
CA ALA A 42 13.51 33.72 19.11
C ALA A 42 13.61 33.96 20.63
N ARG A 43 12.81 34.89 21.15
CA ARG A 43 12.65 35.12 22.60
C ARG A 43 11.66 34.15 23.25
N THR A 44 10.85 33.50 22.42
CA THR A 44 9.80 32.57 22.81
C THR A 44 9.91 31.33 21.93
N ALA A 45 9.53 30.18 22.48
CA ALA A 45 9.41 28.93 21.74
C ALA A 45 8.13 28.23 22.18
N VAL A 46 7.60 27.36 21.32
CA VAL A 46 6.45 26.51 21.64
C VAL A 46 6.82 25.05 21.45
N ASP A 47 6.32 24.20 22.34
CA ASP A 47 6.30 22.76 22.17
C ASP A 47 4.97 22.36 21.53
N VAL A 48 5.05 21.83 20.31
CA VAL A 48 3.91 21.30 19.55
C VAL A 48 3.79 19.81 19.86
N VAL A 49 2.69 19.40 20.48
CA VAL A 49 2.42 18.01 20.88
C VAL A 49 1.46 17.36 19.89
N THR A 50 1.88 16.27 19.27
CA THR A 50 1.12 15.55 18.24
C THR A 50 0.89 14.08 18.61
N ASP A 51 0.09 13.37 17.82
CA ASP A 51 -0.16 11.92 17.95
C ASP A 51 1.12 11.07 18.01
N HIS A 52 2.22 11.54 17.41
CA HIS A 52 3.44 10.75 17.25
C HIS A 52 4.69 11.36 17.87
N MET A 53 4.73 12.68 18.09
CA MET A 53 5.92 13.35 18.59
C MET A 53 5.61 14.72 19.21
N THR A 54 6.54 15.16 20.06
CA THR A 54 6.62 16.55 20.52
C THR A 54 7.86 17.20 19.93
N PHE A 55 7.72 18.42 19.38
CA PHE A 55 8.85 19.17 18.86
C PHE A 55 8.77 20.65 19.23
N THR A 56 9.94 21.25 19.44
CA THR A 56 10.07 22.66 19.84
C THR A 56 10.44 23.53 18.65
N VAL A 57 9.65 24.56 18.41
CA VAL A 57 9.82 25.50 17.29
C VAL A 57 9.52 26.93 17.71
N SER A 58 9.87 27.88 16.84
CA SER A 58 9.43 29.27 16.99
C SER A 58 7.91 29.35 16.79
N PRO A 59 7.18 30.24 17.51
CA PRO A 59 5.72 30.34 17.41
C PRO A 59 5.22 30.64 15.99
N ASP A 60 6.01 31.37 15.20
CA ASP A 60 5.75 31.78 13.83
C ASP A 60 6.12 30.74 12.77
N LEU A 61 6.72 29.60 13.15
CA LEU A 61 7.04 28.55 12.20
C LEU A 61 5.75 28.06 11.52
N LEU A 62 5.75 28.06 10.19
CA LEU A 62 4.63 27.57 9.40
C LEU A 62 4.62 26.04 9.36
N LEU A 63 3.48 25.47 9.73
CA LEU A 63 3.16 24.05 9.62
C LEU A 63 2.13 23.87 8.50
N ALA A 64 2.38 22.90 7.62
CA ALA A 64 1.43 22.57 6.56
C ALA A 64 0.21 21.86 7.16
N THR A 65 -0.99 22.35 6.88
CA THR A 65 -2.30 21.78 7.22
C THR A 65 -3.09 21.54 5.93
N PRO A 66 -4.20 20.77 5.97
CA PRO A 66 -5.06 20.59 4.80
C PRO A 66 -5.62 21.90 4.23
N ASP A 67 -5.80 22.91 5.08
CA ASP A 67 -6.38 24.22 4.74
C ASP A 67 -5.31 25.28 4.39
N GLY A 68 -4.03 24.89 4.30
CA GLY A 68 -2.92 25.78 3.97
C GLY A 68 -1.83 25.80 5.05
N TRP A 69 -1.26 26.97 5.33
CA TRP A 69 -0.19 27.12 6.31
C TRP A 69 -0.73 27.70 7.61
N ALA A 70 -0.36 27.10 8.74
CA ALA A 70 -0.70 27.60 10.07
C ALA A 70 0.58 27.88 10.87
N GLN A 71 0.60 28.97 11.64
CA GLN A 71 1.66 29.21 12.61
C GLN A 71 1.62 28.14 13.71
N ALA A 72 2.78 27.73 14.19
CA ALA A 72 2.92 26.72 15.24
C ALA A 72 2.15 27.09 16.52
N ALA A 73 2.10 28.39 16.86
CA ALA A 73 1.32 28.90 17.99
C ALA A 73 -0.19 28.57 17.91
N ASP A 74 -0.73 28.54 16.68
CA ASP A 74 -2.15 28.39 16.39
C ASP A 74 -2.49 27.00 15.85
N ALA A 75 -1.58 26.03 16.03
CA ALA A 75 -1.72 24.69 15.47
C ALA A 75 -2.59 23.77 16.33
N ALA A 76 -2.89 24.12 17.58
CA ALA A 76 -3.70 23.30 18.48
C ALA A 76 -5.07 22.95 17.88
N GLY A 77 -5.44 21.67 17.90
CA GLY A 77 -6.68 21.16 17.31
C GLY A 77 -6.66 21.01 15.79
N LYS A 78 -5.57 21.39 15.10
CA LYS A 78 -5.40 21.20 13.65
C LYS A 78 -4.70 19.88 13.36
N THR A 79 -4.71 19.50 12.08
CA THR A 79 -3.86 18.44 11.57
C THR A 79 -2.68 19.01 10.81
N VAL A 80 -1.52 18.35 10.91
CA VAL A 80 -0.28 18.77 10.25
C VAL A 80 0.30 17.66 9.41
N ALA A 81 0.96 18.02 8.31
CA ALA A 81 1.63 17.07 7.44
C ALA A 81 2.80 16.41 8.19
N TRP A 82 2.90 15.09 8.07
CA TRP A 82 3.91 14.32 8.77
C TRP A 82 4.29 13.06 8.01
N THR A 83 5.51 12.59 8.24
CA THR A 83 5.97 11.30 7.73
C THR A 83 6.88 10.62 8.73
N TYR A 84 6.82 9.28 8.75
CA TYR A 84 7.74 8.48 9.54
C TYR A 84 9.17 8.65 9.03
N ALA A 85 10.11 9.00 9.91
CA ALA A 85 11.52 9.19 9.53
C ALA A 85 12.12 7.98 8.77
N LYS A 86 11.72 6.75 9.13
CA LYS A 86 12.17 5.52 8.44
C LYS A 86 11.66 5.38 7.00
N LYS A 87 10.62 6.11 6.61
CA LYS A 87 10.09 6.13 5.25
C LYS A 87 10.80 7.16 4.37
N LEU A 88 11.45 8.16 4.95
CA LEU A 88 12.16 9.20 4.19
C LEU A 88 13.28 8.63 3.30
N CYS A 89 14.04 7.67 3.84
CA CYS A 89 15.20 7.09 3.19
C CYS A 89 14.94 5.74 2.50
N ARG A 90 13.68 5.28 2.42
CA ARG A 90 13.38 3.97 1.83
C ARG A 90 13.60 3.98 0.32
N GLU A 91 14.03 2.85 -0.21
CA GLU A 91 14.09 2.63 -1.65
C GLU A 91 12.67 2.65 -2.22
N ARG A 92 12.45 3.50 -3.22
CA ARG A 92 11.20 3.56 -3.98
C ARG A 92 11.31 2.60 -5.14
N LEU A 93 10.27 1.83 -5.35
CA LEU A 93 10.19 0.91 -6.48
C LEU A 93 9.59 1.66 -7.66
N ALA A 94 10.13 1.42 -8.84
CA ALA A 94 9.39 1.72 -10.06
C ALA A 94 8.32 0.64 -10.22
N ILE A 95 7.05 1.06 -10.29
CA ILE A 95 5.92 0.16 -10.45
C ILE A 95 5.46 0.24 -11.90
N TRP A 96 5.56 -0.86 -12.62
CA TRP A 96 5.13 -0.95 -14.01
C TRP A 96 3.74 -1.57 -14.09
N PRO A 97 2.70 -0.80 -14.46
CA PRO A 97 1.36 -1.36 -14.69
C PRO A 97 1.36 -2.26 -15.93
N GLY A 98 0.31 -3.09 -16.05
CA GLY A 98 0.19 -4.12 -17.06
C GLY A 98 -0.28 -5.44 -16.46
N TYR A 99 -0.31 -6.48 -17.28
CA TYR A 99 -0.83 -7.79 -16.90
C TYR A 99 -0.16 -8.35 -15.63
N GLU A 100 1.17 -8.26 -15.54
CA GLU A 100 1.98 -8.81 -14.45
C GLU A 100 1.74 -8.07 -13.14
N PHE A 101 1.49 -6.76 -13.19
CA PHE A 101 1.07 -5.98 -12.02
C PHE A 101 -0.30 -6.44 -11.54
N GLY A 102 -1.26 -6.56 -12.47
CA GLY A 102 -2.58 -7.09 -12.19
C GLY A 102 -2.51 -8.46 -11.52
N TYR A 103 -1.80 -9.40 -12.15
CA TYR A 103 -1.61 -10.76 -11.67
C TYR A 103 -1.02 -10.81 -10.28
N PHE A 104 0.05 -10.06 -10.02
CA PHE A 104 0.66 -9.96 -8.70
C PHE A 104 -0.33 -9.46 -7.64
N VAL A 105 -1.11 -8.42 -7.94
CA VAL A 105 -2.13 -7.89 -7.01
C VAL A 105 -3.23 -8.91 -6.77
N GLY A 106 -3.75 -9.54 -7.83
CA GLY A 106 -4.81 -10.54 -7.75
C GLY A 106 -4.40 -11.75 -6.92
N ALA A 107 -3.23 -12.32 -7.21
CA ALA A 107 -2.68 -13.45 -6.48
C ALA A 107 -2.37 -13.08 -5.01
N THR A 108 -1.92 -11.86 -4.75
CA THR A 108 -1.70 -11.39 -3.37
C THR A 108 -3.02 -11.24 -2.61
N CYS A 109 -4.08 -10.78 -3.28
CA CYS A 109 -5.41 -10.64 -2.67
C CYS A 109 -6.11 -11.99 -2.43
N ALA A 110 -5.80 -13.03 -3.21
CA ALA A 110 -6.33 -14.37 -3.01
C ALA A 110 -5.59 -15.10 -1.87
N ASP A 111 -4.30 -15.41 -2.07
CA ASP A 111 -3.52 -16.27 -1.17
C ASP A 111 -2.31 -15.58 -0.52
N GLY A 112 -2.11 -14.30 -0.82
CA GLY A 112 -0.98 -13.54 -0.31
C GLY A 112 -1.12 -13.10 1.15
N THR A 113 0.03 -12.79 1.75
CA THR A 113 0.13 -12.19 3.07
C THR A 113 0.95 -10.91 2.98
N VAL A 114 0.38 -9.79 3.41
CA VAL A 114 1.07 -8.51 3.55
C VAL A 114 1.42 -8.28 5.02
N GLY A 115 2.65 -8.66 5.38
CA GLY A 115 3.21 -8.40 6.69
C GLY A 115 3.73 -6.97 6.84
N LYS A 116 4.19 -6.60 8.05
CA LYS A 116 4.62 -5.22 8.37
C LYS A 116 5.51 -4.58 7.30
N ASN A 117 6.57 -5.29 6.88
CA ASN A 117 7.57 -4.83 5.91
C ASN A 117 7.84 -5.87 4.81
N TYR A 118 6.90 -6.77 4.55
CA TYR A 118 7.10 -7.84 3.57
C TYR A 118 5.79 -8.27 2.93
N VAL A 119 5.92 -8.86 1.76
CA VAL A 119 4.84 -9.54 1.04
C VAL A 119 5.28 -10.98 0.84
N SER A 120 4.37 -11.92 1.05
CA SER A 120 4.64 -13.34 0.92
C SER A 120 3.47 -14.07 0.28
N LEU A 121 3.77 -15.03 -0.58
CA LEU A 121 2.83 -16.05 -1.04
C LEU A 121 3.34 -17.41 -0.57
N VAL A 122 2.48 -18.26 -0.01
CA VAL A 122 2.83 -19.63 0.40
C VAL A 122 1.75 -20.58 -0.10
N VAL A 123 2.05 -21.33 -1.15
CA VAL A 123 1.09 -22.20 -1.87
C VAL A 123 1.67 -23.60 -2.06
N ASN A 124 0.81 -24.59 -2.31
CA ASN A 124 1.26 -25.96 -2.55
C ASN A 124 1.79 -26.16 -3.98
N GLU A 125 1.37 -25.30 -4.91
CA GLU A 125 1.60 -25.45 -6.34
C GLU A 125 2.83 -24.64 -6.78
N GLU A 126 3.84 -25.35 -7.29
CA GLU A 126 5.10 -24.74 -7.73
C GLU A 126 4.88 -23.73 -8.88
N HIS A 127 4.02 -24.08 -9.83
CA HIS A 127 3.73 -23.24 -10.99
C HIS A 127 3.15 -21.89 -10.57
N PHE A 128 2.16 -21.89 -9.67
CA PHE A 128 1.54 -20.68 -9.17
C PHE A 128 2.57 -19.78 -8.45
N ALA A 129 3.38 -20.37 -7.56
CA ALA A 129 4.43 -19.64 -6.87
C ALA A 129 5.50 -19.09 -7.82
N ALA A 130 5.92 -19.85 -8.83
CA ALA A 130 6.88 -19.40 -9.84
C ALA A 130 6.32 -18.26 -10.69
N ARG A 131 5.04 -18.35 -11.10
CA ARG A 131 4.36 -17.31 -11.87
C ARG A 131 4.20 -16.03 -11.06
N TYR A 132 3.86 -16.14 -9.78
CA TYR A 132 3.84 -15.01 -8.84
C TYR A 132 5.20 -14.33 -8.72
N ALA A 133 6.29 -15.10 -8.55
CA ALA A 133 7.65 -14.55 -8.48
C ALA A 133 8.05 -13.82 -9.77
N LYS A 134 7.72 -14.40 -10.93
CA LYS A 134 7.97 -13.79 -12.23
C LYS A 134 7.21 -12.47 -12.40
N ALA A 135 5.91 -12.47 -12.07
CA ALA A 135 5.06 -11.29 -12.15
C ALA A 135 5.56 -10.16 -11.24
N LEU A 136 5.90 -10.48 -9.98
CA LEU A 136 6.47 -9.52 -9.03
C LEU A 136 7.77 -8.91 -9.56
N THR A 137 8.68 -9.76 -10.07
CA THR A 137 9.96 -9.30 -10.64
C THR A 137 9.73 -8.39 -11.84
N ALA A 138 8.79 -8.72 -12.72
CA ALA A 138 8.48 -7.93 -13.90
C ALA A 138 7.85 -6.57 -13.56
N CYS A 139 6.92 -6.51 -12.61
CA CYS A 139 6.18 -5.27 -12.30
C CYS A 139 6.85 -4.37 -11.25
N MET A 140 7.82 -4.89 -10.48
CA MET A 140 8.49 -4.13 -9.41
C MET A 140 10.02 -4.10 -9.53
N GLY A 141 10.62 -4.89 -10.42
CA GLY A 141 12.07 -5.00 -10.59
C GLY A 141 12.77 -5.68 -9.41
N LEU A 142 12.00 -6.21 -8.45
CA LEU A 142 12.52 -6.86 -7.26
C LEU A 142 12.79 -8.34 -7.52
N PRO A 143 13.98 -8.86 -7.20
CA PRO A 143 14.26 -10.28 -7.36
C PRO A 143 13.43 -11.10 -6.38
N ALA A 144 12.39 -11.76 -6.88
CA ALA A 144 11.60 -12.72 -6.11
C ALA A 144 12.20 -14.12 -6.25
N ARG A 145 12.44 -14.78 -5.11
CA ARG A 145 12.96 -16.16 -5.08
C ARG A 145 11.87 -17.12 -4.66
N LEU A 146 11.85 -18.26 -5.34
CA LEU A 146 11.05 -19.42 -4.98
C LEU A 146 11.82 -20.25 -3.96
N GLU A 147 11.17 -20.59 -2.85
CA GLU A 147 11.76 -21.37 -1.76
C GLU A 147 10.85 -22.56 -1.44
N ALA A 148 11.37 -23.78 -1.47
CA ALA A 148 10.66 -24.94 -0.95
C ALA A 148 10.55 -24.83 0.58
N VAL A 149 9.34 -25.01 1.10
CA VAL A 149 9.03 -24.88 2.54
C VAL A 149 8.14 -26.01 3.02
N SER A 150 8.18 -26.28 4.32
CA SER A 150 7.18 -27.11 5.01
C SER A 150 6.23 -26.20 5.78
N ARG A 151 4.92 -26.47 5.72
CA ARG A 151 3.91 -25.75 6.49
C ARG A 151 3.01 -26.71 7.28
N PRO A 152 2.69 -26.40 8.55
CA PRO A 152 1.74 -27.21 9.30
C PRO A 152 0.33 -27.01 8.75
N SER A 153 -0.35 -28.11 8.41
CA SER A 153 -1.76 -28.08 8.03
C SER A 153 -2.64 -28.33 9.26
N GLY A 154 -3.43 -27.34 9.66
CA GLY A 154 -4.41 -27.49 10.74
C GLY A 154 -5.52 -28.50 10.41
N TYR A 155 -5.87 -28.62 9.13
CA TYR A 155 -6.88 -29.57 8.64
C TYR A 155 -6.34 -31.00 8.62
N LEU A 156 -5.15 -31.21 8.06
CA LEU A 156 -4.55 -32.54 7.93
C LEU A 156 -3.70 -32.96 9.14
N LYS A 157 -3.50 -32.06 10.12
CA LYS A 157 -2.67 -32.23 11.32
C LYS A 157 -1.27 -32.77 11.04
N ARG A 158 -0.69 -32.39 9.89
CA ARG A 158 0.66 -32.75 9.47
C ARG A 158 1.30 -31.64 8.66
N ASP A 159 2.60 -31.71 8.55
CA ASP A 159 3.39 -30.86 7.67
C ASP A 159 3.14 -31.20 6.20
N LEU A 160 2.96 -30.16 5.38
CA LEU A 160 2.80 -30.24 3.94
C LEU A 160 3.95 -29.49 3.26
N ALA A 161 4.51 -30.11 2.24
CA ALA A 161 5.40 -29.42 1.32
C ALA A 161 4.64 -28.29 0.60
N GLY A 162 5.32 -27.19 0.37
CA GLY A 162 4.83 -26.08 -0.42
C GLY A 162 5.97 -25.19 -0.88
N PHE A 163 5.60 -24.09 -1.51
CA PHE A 163 6.50 -23.13 -2.10
C PHE A 163 6.19 -21.74 -1.56
N ARG A 164 7.24 -21.05 -1.14
CA ARG A 164 7.17 -19.68 -0.64
C ARG A 164 7.85 -18.74 -1.63
N VAL A 165 7.20 -17.62 -1.88
CA VAL A 165 7.84 -16.43 -2.44
C VAL A 165 7.70 -15.33 -1.41
N ARG A 166 8.81 -14.73 -0.99
CA ARG A 166 8.80 -13.65 0.00
C ARG A 166 9.74 -12.53 -0.41
N VAL A 167 9.22 -11.31 -0.37
CA VAL A 167 9.98 -10.09 -0.66
C VAL A 167 9.86 -9.15 0.52
N VAL A 168 11.01 -8.69 1.04
CA VAL A 168 11.08 -7.75 2.15
C VAL A 168 11.21 -6.34 1.59
N SER A 169 10.10 -5.62 1.57
CA SER A 169 10.04 -4.21 1.18
C SER A 169 8.90 -3.53 1.94
N SER A 170 9.22 -2.51 2.74
CA SER A 170 8.21 -1.70 3.42
C SER A 170 7.44 -0.82 2.43
N TYR A 171 8.07 -0.41 1.33
CA TYR A 171 7.43 0.32 0.24
C TYR A 171 6.34 -0.52 -0.41
N LEU A 172 6.67 -1.75 -0.81
CA LEU A 172 5.70 -2.67 -1.43
C LEU A 172 4.57 -3.06 -0.48
N ALA A 173 4.88 -3.30 0.80
CA ALA A 173 3.86 -3.61 1.81
C ALA A 173 2.89 -2.44 2.03
N ASP A 174 3.38 -1.19 2.03
CA ASP A 174 2.53 0.01 2.10
C ASP A 174 1.72 0.22 0.81
N ALA A 175 2.32 -0.04 -0.36
CA ALA A 175 1.62 0.01 -1.65
C ALA A 175 0.42 -0.93 -1.69
N LEU A 176 0.61 -2.20 -1.33
CA LEU A 176 -0.49 -3.17 -1.29
C LEU A 176 -1.57 -2.81 -0.28
N ARG A 177 -1.19 -2.32 0.91
CA ARG A 177 -2.18 -1.78 1.87
C ARG A 177 -2.95 -0.61 1.29
N HIS A 178 -2.27 0.29 0.59
CA HIS A 178 -2.92 1.42 -0.06
C HIS A 178 -3.94 0.93 -1.11
N TYR A 179 -3.55 -0.01 -1.96
CA TYR A 179 -4.41 -0.56 -3.01
C TYR A 179 -5.68 -1.17 -2.44
N VAL A 180 -5.58 -1.91 -1.34
CA VAL A 180 -6.72 -2.61 -0.72
C VAL A 180 -7.45 -1.79 0.35
N GLY A 181 -7.17 -0.50 0.47
CA GLY A 181 -7.88 0.41 1.38
C GLY A 181 -7.50 0.28 2.86
N GLY A 182 -6.30 -0.20 3.15
CA GLY A 182 -5.64 -0.14 4.47
C GLY A 182 -5.29 -1.51 5.05
N ASP A 183 -6.28 -2.39 5.19
CA ASP A 183 -6.10 -3.73 5.75
C ASP A 183 -6.09 -4.80 4.66
N ALA A 184 -4.91 -5.38 4.43
CA ALA A 184 -4.69 -6.41 3.42
C ALA A 184 -5.08 -7.83 3.87
N HIS A 185 -5.75 -7.96 5.03
CA HIS A 185 -6.30 -9.25 5.44
C HIS A 185 -7.42 -9.68 4.47
N HIS A 186 -7.37 -10.91 3.95
CA HIS A 186 -8.30 -11.43 2.94
C HIS A 186 -9.80 -11.19 3.25
N MET A 187 -10.22 -11.26 4.53
CA MET A 187 -11.60 -10.97 4.97
C MET A 187 -12.00 -9.49 5.02
N ARG A 188 -11.04 -8.56 5.02
CA ARG A 188 -11.27 -7.13 5.29
C ARG A 188 -10.73 -6.21 4.19
N GLN A 189 -9.94 -6.75 3.27
CA GLN A 189 -9.44 -6.00 2.12
C GLN A 189 -10.60 -5.47 1.28
N ARG A 190 -10.47 -4.21 0.83
CA ARG A 190 -11.36 -3.64 -0.17
C ARG A 190 -10.93 -4.05 -1.56
N PHE A 191 -11.80 -3.87 -2.54
CA PHE A 191 -11.47 -4.12 -3.93
C PHE A 191 -10.34 -3.19 -4.40
N PRO A 192 -9.22 -3.72 -4.95
CA PRO A 192 -8.05 -2.91 -5.27
C PRO A 192 -8.22 -2.14 -6.57
N ARG A 193 -8.90 -0.99 -6.53
CA ARG A 193 -9.26 -0.21 -7.74
C ARG A 193 -8.06 0.19 -8.63
N VAL A 194 -6.84 0.15 -8.10
CA VAL A 194 -5.59 0.33 -8.87
C VAL A 194 -5.45 -0.61 -10.07
N VAL A 195 -6.14 -1.76 -10.05
CA VAL A 195 -6.14 -2.72 -11.16
C VAL A 195 -7.10 -2.34 -12.28
N LEU A 196 -8.01 -1.40 -12.06
CA LEU A 196 -8.98 -0.92 -13.05
C LEU A 196 -8.38 0.08 -14.04
N ARG A 197 -7.05 0.26 -14.06
CA ARG A 197 -6.39 1.25 -14.93
C ARG A 197 -6.61 1.00 -16.41
N ASP A 198 -6.55 -0.25 -16.80
CA ASP A 198 -6.69 -0.71 -18.17
C ASP A 198 -7.13 -2.18 -18.18
N LEU A 199 -7.59 -2.64 -19.34
CA LEU A 199 -8.14 -3.97 -19.49
C LEU A 199 -7.09 -5.05 -19.23
N GLU A 200 -5.86 -4.84 -19.68
CA GLU A 200 -4.74 -5.77 -19.55
C GLU A 200 -4.38 -6.01 -18.07
N THR A 201 -4.27 -4.94 -17.30
CA THR A 201 -4.04 -5.00 -15.85
C THR A 201 -5.18 -5.72 -15.15
N PHE A 202 -6.43 -5.41 -15.51
CA PHE A 202 -7.56 -6.05 -14.85
C PHE A 202 -7.71 -7.54 -15.22
N GLU A 203 -7.38 -7.91 -16.45
CA GLU A 203 -7.30 -9.31 -16.88
C GLU A 203 -6.24 -10.08 -16.09
N GLY A 204 -5.05 -9.51 -15.93
CA GLY A 204 -4.01 -10.06 -15.06
C GLY A 204 -4.52 -10.26 -13.64
N PHE A 205 -5.22 -9.27 -13.08
CA PHE A 205 -5.82 -9.37 -11.74
C PHE A 205 -6.81 -10.52 -11.61
N LEU A 206 -7.72 -10.68 -12.57
CA LEU A 206 -8.67 -11.80 -12.57
C LEU A 206 -7.93 -13.13 -12.59
N ASP A 207 -6.93 -13.27 -13.46
CA ASP A 207 -6.14 -14.50 -13.58
C ASP A 207 -5.39 -14.84 -12.29
N GLY A 208 -4.73 -13.85 -11.67
CA GLY A 208 -4.02 -14.04 -10.42
C GLY A 208 -4.95 -14.38 -9.26
N TYR A 209 -6.11 -13.73 -9.18
CA TYR A 209 -7.09 -14.02 -8.12
C TYR A 209 -7.72 -15.41 -8.29
N ILE A 210 -8.07 -15.78 -9.52
CA ILE A 210 -8.69 -17.08 -9.83
C ILE A 210 -7.71 -18.23 -9.65
N GLU A 211 -6.42 -18.05 -9.92
CA GLU A 211 -5.42 -19.09 -9.70
C GLU A 211 -5.25 -19.43 -8.21
N GLY A 212 -5.45 -18.46 -7.29
CA GLY A 212 -5.45 -18.72 -5.85
C GLY A 212 -6.81 -19.20 -5.31
N ASP A 213 -7.84 -18.36 -5.41
CA ASP A 213 -9.14 -18.56 -4.75
C ASP A 213 -10.26 -18.98 -5.72
N GLY A 214 -9.90 -19.44 -6.91
CA GLY A 214 -10.85 -19.80 -7.95
C GLY A 214 -10.68 -21.22 -8.49
N CYS A 215 -11.61 -21.60 -9.37
CA CYS A 215 -11.53 -22.85 -10.10
C CYS A 215 -12.17 -22.74 -11.49
N ASN A 216 -11.62 -23.52 -12.43
CA ASN A 216 -12.21 -23.68 -13.75
C ASN A 216 -13.44 -24.59 -13.68
N LEU A 217 -14.53 -24.20 -14.32
CA LEU A 217 -15.74 -25.02 -14.39
C LEU A 217 -15.60 -26.07 -15.49
N LYS A 218 -15.72 -27.35 -15.14
CA LYS A 218 -15.50 -28.51 -16.04
C LYS A 218 -16.29 -28.48 -17.36
N HIS A 219 -17.43 -27.80 -17.38
CA HIS A 219 -18.33 -27.74 -18.55
C HIS A 219 -18.77 -26.30 -18.90
N GLY A 220 -18.12 -25.28 -18.35
CA GLY A 220 -18.53 -23.88 -18.48
C GLY A 220 -17.57 -23.04 -19.31
N GLN A 221 -18.09 -22.01 -19.98
CA GLN A 221 -17.29 -20.93 -20.58
C GLN A 221 -16.96 -19.85 -19.53
N GLY A 222 -16.41 -20.26 -18.39
CA GLY A 222 -16.14 -19.36 -17.29
C GLY A 222 -15.46 -20.00 -16.10
N ARG A 223 -15.16 -19.15 -15.13
CA ARG A 223 -14.36 -19.42 -13.94
C ARG A 223 -15.19 -19.06 -12.71
N MET A 224 -14.97 -19.76 -11.60
CA MET A 224 -15.67 -19.49 -10.35
C MET A 224 -14.67 -19.00 -9.32
N ILE A 225 -15.00 -17.88 -8.66
CA ILE A 225 -14.28 -17.37 -7.51
C ILE A 225 -15.06 -17.74 -6.25
N VAL A 226 -14.37 -18.19 -5.20
CA VAL A 226 -14.98 -18.50 -3.91
C VAL A 226 -14.32 -17.65 -2.82
N SER A 227 -15.07 -16.75 -2.20
CA SER A 227 -14.53 -15.89 -1.14
C SER A 227 -15.57 -15.60 -0.06
N ALA A 228 -15.12 -15.48 1.18
CA ALA A 228 -15.96 -15.03 2.29
C ALA A 228 -15.98 -13.49 2.42
N ASN A 229 -15.19 -12.77 1.63
CA ASN A 229 -15.23 -11.30 1.55
C ASN A 229 -16.35 -10.85 0.58
N VAL A 230 -17.58 -10.78 1.10
CA VAL A 230 -18.76 -10.40 0.31
C VAL A 230 -18.66 -9.00 -0.31
N PRO A 231 -18.22 -7.94 0.41
CA PRO A 231 -18.07 -6.61 -0.19
C PRO A 231 -17.16 -6.61 -1.43
N PHE A 232 -16.03 -7.32 -1.36
CA PHE A 232 -15.13 -7.48 -2.49
C PHE A 232 -15.81 -8.14 -3.71
N LEU A 233 -16.58 -9.21 -3.48
CA LEU A 233 -17.30 -9.90 -4.55
C LEU A 233 -18.43 -9.06 -5.16
N VAL A 234 -19.08 -8.21 -4.36
CA VAL A 234 -20.09 -7.25 -4.87
C VAL A 234 -19.45 -6.27 -5.83
N GLU A 235 -18.34 -5.64 -5.43
CA GLU A 235 -17.62 -4.68 -6.29
C GLU A 235 -17.09 -5.36 -7.55
N LEU A 236 -16.44 -6.52 -7.42
CA LEU A 236 -15.94 -7.28 -8.55
C LEU A 236 -17.06 -7.63 -9.54
N ALA A 237 -18.22 -8.09 -9.04
CA ALA A 237 -19.37 -8.42 -9.87
C ALA A 237 -19.88 -7.21 -10.66
N GLN A 238 -19.87 -6.01 -10.08
CA GLN A 238 -20.24 -4.79 -10.79
C GLN A 238 -19.28 -4.49 -11.94
N VAL A 239 -17.96 -4.59 -11.70
CA VAL A 239 -16.93 -4.34 -12.71
C VAL A 239 -17.08 -5.30 -13.90
N ILE A 240 -17.24 -6.60 -13.65
CA ILE A 240 -17.38 -7.62 -14.72
C ILE A 240 -18.82 -7.77 -15.24
N GLY A 241 -19.76 -6.95 -14.75
CA GLY A 241 -21.17 -7.00 -15.14
C GLY A 241 -21.85 -8.33 -14.81
N ALA A 242 -21.43 -9.00 -13.74
CA ALA A 242 -21.99 -10.27 -13.29
C ALA A 242 -23.13 -10.10 -12.30
N ARG A 243 -24.09 -11.02 -12.36
CA ARG A 243 -25.09 -11.16 -11.31
C ARG A 243 -24.42 -11.86 -10.12
N PHE A 244 -24.50 -11.25 -8.95
CA PHE A 244 -23.98 -11.81 -7.72
C PHE A 244 -25.08 -11.85 -6.65
N THR A 245 -25.12 -12.94 -5.90
CA THR A 245 -26.03 -13.10 -4.77
C THR A 245 -25.25 -13.75 -3.63
N PRO A 246 -25.06 -13.05 -2.50
CA PRO A 246 -24.32 -13.60 -1.36
C PRO A 246 -24.94 -14.88 -0.81
N SER A 247 -24.09 -15.76 -0.26
CA SER A 247 -24.54 -16.97 0.41
C SER A 247 -25.36 -16.64 1.66
N LYS A 248 -26.57 -17.19 1.78
CA LYS A 248 -27.48 -16.96 2.92
C LYS A 248 -27.02 -17.63 4.23
N ARG A 249 -26.04 -18.55 4.18
CA ARG A 249 -25.67 -19.42 5.31
C ARG A 249 -24.39 -19.00 6.04
N GLY A 250 -23.93 -17.75 5.85
CA GLY A 250 -22.75 -17.22 6.55
C GLY A 250 -21.41 -17.85 6.15
N GLY A 251 -21.39 -18.64 5.06
CA GLY A 251 -20.17 -19.22 4.48
C GLY A 251 -19.62 -18.42 3.30
N ALA A 252 -18.58 -18.96 2.66
CA ALA A 252 -18.03 -18.36 1.44
C ALA A 252 -19.09 -18.24 0.34
N SER A 253 -19.06 -17.11 -0.38
CA SER A 253 -19.92 -16.83 -1.52
C SER A 253 -19.19 -17.14 -2.82
N GLN A 254 -19.96 -17.43 -3.86
CA GLN A 254 -19.42 -17.81 -5.16
C GLN A 254 -19.76 -16.74 -6.19
N LEU A 255 -18.78 -16.35 -7.00
CA LEU A 255 -18.96 -15.43 -8.12
C LEU A 255 -18.54 -16.13 -9.42
N TYR A 256 -19.43 -16.12 -10.41
CA TYR A 256 -19.13 -16.62 -11.75
C TYR A 256 -18.56 -15.51 -12.63
N VAL A 257 -17.36 -15.75 -13.17
CA VAL A 257 -16.66 -14.90 -14.12
C VAL A 257 -16.75 -15.55 -15.51
N SER A 258 -17.55 -14.95 -16.41
CA SER A 258 -17.64 -15.40 -17.81
C SER A 258 -16.32 -15.18 -18.53
N ASN A 259 -15.92 -16.06 -19.46
CA ASN A 259 -14.79 -15.79 -20.36
C ASN A 259 -15.07 -14.62 -21.32
N ARG A 260 -16.34 -14.25 -21.48
CA ARG A 260 -16.83 -13.11 -22.28
C ARG A 260 -17.28 -11.95 -21.41
N TRP A 261 -16.64 -11.75 -20.26
CA TRP A 261 -17.02 -10.65 -19.37
C TRP A 261 -16.77 -9.28 -20.02
N VAL A 262 -15.74 -9.17 -20.86
CA VAL A 262 -15.39 -7.94 -21.61
C VAL A 262 -16.54 -7.51 -22.52
N ASP A 263 -17.18 -8.45 -23.22
CA ASP A 263 -18.31 -8.21 -24.13
C ASP A 263 -19.51 -7.53 -23.46
N ARG A 264 -19.57 -7.53 -22.13
CA ARG A 264 -20.64 -6.87 -21.37
C ARG A 264 -20.49 -5.35 -21.31
N GLY A 265 -19.31 -4.82 -21.63
CA GLY A 265 -19.07 -3.38 -21.70
C GLY A 265 -19.21 -2.62 -20.37
N THR A 266 -19.13 -3.32 -19.23
CA THR A 266 -19.28 -2.72 -17.89
C THR A 266 -17.97 -2.20 -17.29
N PHE A 267 -16.83 -2.63 -17.83
CA PHE A 267 -15.53 -2.17 -17.36
C PHE A 267 -15.30 -0.72 -17.77
N ALA A 268 -15.06 0.11 -16.77
CA ALA A 268 -14.67 1.50 -16.95
C ALA A 268 -13.22 1.66 -16.42
N PRO A 269 -12.28 2.10 -17.27
CA PRO A 269 -10.93 2.42 -16.82
C PRO A 269 -10.94 3.52 -15.73
N GLU A 270 -10.11 3.36 -14.71
CA GLU A 270 -9.99 4.31 -13.61
C GLU A 270 -8.54 4.70 -13.34
N HIS A 271 -8.31 5.96 -13.01
CA HIS A 271 -6.98 6.42 -12.63
C HIS A 271 -6.81 6.43 -11.12
N HIS A 272 -5.96 5.54 -10.62
CA HIS A 272 -5.54 5.48 -9.21
C HIS A 272 -4.01 5.54 -9.11
N PRO A 273 -3.46 6.23 -8.11
CA PRO A 273 -2.01 6.26 -7.86
C PRO A 273 -1.41 4.86 -7.68
N LEU A 274 -0.26 4.63 -8.31
CA LEU A 274 0.55 3.42 -8.09
C LEU A 274 1.42 3.57 -6.84
N ASP A 275 2.01 4.74 -6.65
CA ASP A 275 2.88 5.00 -5.52
C ASP A 275 2.03 5.14 -4.24
N PRO A 276 2.39 4.47 -3.13
CA PRO A 276 1.73 4.69 -1.85
C PRO A 276 2.02 6.11 -1.35
N PRO A 277 1.05 6.74 -0.66
CA PRO A 277 1.31 8.00 0.03
C PRO A 277 2.43 7.81 1.07
N GLU A 278 3.39 8.73 1.08
CA GLU A 278 4.55 8.70 1.98
C GLU A 278 4.38 9.63 3.18
N SER A 279 3.40 10.53 3.13
CA SER A 279 2.99 11.39 4.24
C SER A 279 1.58 11.05 4.71
N SER A 280 1.25 11.55 5.90
CA SER A 280 -0.07 11.49 6.50
C SER A 280 -0.35 12.79 7.26
N TRP A 281 -1.62 12.99 7.60
CA TRP A 281 -2.06 14.06 8.48
C TRP A 281 -2.14 13.55 9.91
N ILE A 282 -1.57 14.30 10.86
CA ILE A 282 -1.54 13.92 12.28
C ILE A 282 -2.11 15.05 13.11
N ASN A 283 -2.80 14.73 14.21
CA ASN A 283 -3.43 15.74 15.05
C ASN A 283 -2.38 16.43 15.93
N VAL A 284 -2.54 17.75 16.07
CA VAL A 284 -1.87 18.54 17.10
C VAL A 284 -2.81 18.66 18.28
N HIS A 285 -2.48 18.01 19.39
CA HIS A 285 -3.32 18.04 20.59
C HIS A 285 -3.18 19.36 21.32
N GLU A 286 -1.95 19.82 21.50
CA GLU A 286 -1.63 20.95 22.36
C GLU A 286 -0.42 21.72 21.82
N VAL A 287 -0.42 23.02 22.09
CA VAL A 287 0.73 23.90 21.87
C VAL A 287 1.06 24.56 23.20
N ARG A 288 2.25 24.27 23.73
CA ARG A 288 2.66 24.70 25.06
C ARG A 288 3.75 25.77 24.95
N PRO A 289 3.64 26.91 25.64
CA PRO A 289 4.75 27.84 25.76
C PRO A 289 5.95 27.14 26.41
N ARG A 290 7.12 27.28 25.82
CA ARG A 290 8.36 26.81 26.42
C ARG A 290 9.02 27.98 27.17
N PRO A 291 9.22 27.86 28.50
CA PRO A 291 9.82 28.90 29.33
C PRO A 291 11.30 29.12 29.03
#